data_AF-A0A3A3H662-F1
#
_entry.id   AF-A0A3A3H662-F1
#
_cell.length_a   1.000
_cell.length_b   1.000
_cell.length_c   1.000
_cell.angle_alpha   90.00
_cell.angle_beta   90.00
_cell.angle_gamma   90.00
#
_symmetry.space_group_name_H-M   'P 1'
#
loop_
_entity.id
_entity.type
_entity.pdbx_description
1 polymer ?
#
loop_
_entity_poly.entity_id
_entity_poly.type
_entity_poly.pdbx_seq_one_letter_code
_entity_poly.pdbx_strand_id
1 'polypeptide(L)'
;MAEDWSPPGLFPFHPHRGIETVTFVIEGSIEHRDSAGYKGVIQAGDAQWMTAGRGIQHEENPPAGTSSHTLQLWVNLPAAGKLGALKARRSVEMV
;
A
#
# COMPACT_ATOMS: atom_id res chain seq x y z
N MET A 1 2.04 -6.17 11.71
CA MET A 1 3.12 -5.84 10.77
C MET A 1 3.42 -7.10 10.00
N ALA A 2 3.60 -6.98 8.69
CA ALA A 2 4.11 -8.03 7.82
C ALA A 2 5.42 -7.56 7.18
N GLU A 3 6.31 -8.50 6.93
CA GLU A 3 7.55 -8.31 6.18
C GLU A 3 7.57 -9.38 5.09
N ASP A 4 7.70 -8.97 3.84
CA ASP A 4 7.44 -9.84 2.69
C ASP A 4 8.54 -9.72 1.63
N TRP A 5 9.02 -10.85 1.13
CA TRP A 5 9.77 -10.97 -0.12
C TRP A 5 8.84 -11.46 -1.21
N SER A 6 8.34 -10.53 -2.00
CA SER A 6 7.20 -10.78 -2.88
C SER A 6 7.66 -10.96 -4.33
N PRO A 7 7.30 -12.07 -5.00
CA PRO A 7 7.29 -12.15 -6.45
C PRO A 7 6.07 -11.43 -7.04
N PRO A 8 6.01 -11.23 -8.37
CA PRO A 8 4.85 -10.62 -9.00
C PRO A 8 3.59 -11.47 -8.84
N GLY A 9 2.48 -10.82 -8.48
CA GLY A 9 1.16 -11.46 -8.37
C GLY A 9 0.83 -12.05 -7.00
N LEU A 10 1.72 -11.93 -6.01
CA LEU A 10 1.46 -12.42 -4.65
C LEU A 10 0.28 -11.68 -3.98
N PHE A 11 0.13 -10.39 -4.25
CA PHE A 11 -0.92 -9.55 -3.66
C PHE A 11 -1.84 -8.99 -4.74
N PRO A 12 -2.73 -9.81 -5.35
CA PRO A 12 -3.70 -9.34 -6.33
C PRO A 12 -4.71 -8.38 -5.68
N PHE A 13 -5.61 -7.82 -6.48
CA PHE A 13 -6.69 -6.96 -5.98
C PHE A 13 -7.42 -7.56 -4.78
N HIS A 14 -7.36 -6.87 -3.63
CA HIS A 14 -7.98 -7.27 -2.39
C HIS A 14 -8.59 -6.06 -1.64
N PRO A 15 -9.63 -6.27 -0.81
CA PRO A 15 -10.32 -5.19 -0.13
C PRO A 15 -9.70 -4.83 1.23
N HIS A 16 -9.74 -3.55 1.59
CA HIS A 16 -9.53 -3.05 2.96
C HIS A 16 -10.65 -2.10 3.38
N ARG A 17 -10.98 -2.06 4.67
CA ARG A 17 -11.95 -1.11 5.27
C ARG A 17 -11.59 -0.79 6.72
N GLY A 18 -11.74 0.47 7.12
CA GLY A 18 -11.65 0.90 8.51
C GLY A 18 -10.25 0.89 9.12
N ILE A 19 -9.22 0.81 8.27
CA ILE A 19 -7.81 0.85 8.62
C ILE A 19 -7.05 1.79 7.68
N GLU A 20 -5.78 2.00 7.99
CA GLU A 20 -4.79 2.54 7.08
C GLU A 20 -3.71 1.49 6.83
N THR A 21 -3.17 1.41 5.62
CA THR A 21 -1.96 0.63 5.34
C THR A 21 -0.79 1.59 5.15
N VAL A 22 0.35 1.23 5.71
CA VAL A 22 1.64 1.90 5.49
C VAL A 22 2.58 0.88 4.89
N THR A 23 2.92 1.05 3.61
CA THR A 23 3.82 0.18 2.86
C THR A 23 5.16 0.90 2.69
N PHE A 24 6.23 0.29 3.18
CA PHE A 24 7.61 0.75 3.00
C PHE A 24 8.37 -0.27 2.17
N VAL A 25 9.09 0.19 1.14
CA VAL A 25 9.89 -0.69 0.28
C VAL A 25 11.34 -0.61 0.72
N ILE A 26 11.89 -1.74 1.17
CA ILE A 26 13.31 -1.86 1.55
C ILE A 26 14.15 -2.05 0.28
N GLU A 27 13.76 -3.00 -0.58
CA GLU A 27 14.44 -3.29 -1.85
C GLU A 27 13.44 -3.52 -2.99
N GLY A 28 13.86 -3.20 -4.22
CA GLY A 28 13.03 -3.31 -5.42
C GLY A 28 12.04 -2.16 -5.55
N SER A 29 10.83 -2.48 -6.05
CA SER A 29 9.74 -1.51 -6.17
C SER A 29 8.39 -2.22 -6.15
N ILE A 30 7.33 -1.48 -5.84
CA ILE A 30 5.94 -1.94 -5.89
C ILE A 30 5.13 -1.05 -6.83
N GLU A 31 4.37 -1.65 -7.74
CA GLU A 31 3.28 -1.00 -8.46
C GLU A 31 1.99 -1.10 -7.64
N HIS A 32 1.43 0.05 -7.28
CA HIS A 32 0.13 0.18 -6.64
C HIS A 32 -0.95 0.51 -7.67
N ARG A 33 -2.10 -0.14 -7.58
CA ARG A 33 -3.33 0.24 -8.29
C ARG A 33 -4.54 0.05 -7.38
N ASP A 34 -5.50 0.97 -7.44
CA ASP A 34 -6.73 0.86 -6.65
C ASP A 34 -8.03 1.17 -7.41
N SER A 35 -9.15 0.83 -6.79
CA SER A 35 -10.49 0.99 -7.34
C SER A 35 -10.98 2.45 -7.35
N ALA A 36 -10.24 3.40 -6.76
CA ALA A 36 -10.51 4.83 -6.91
C ALA A 36 -9.77 5.42 -8.13
N GLY A 37 -9.00 4.59 -8.84
CA GLY A 37 -8.29 4.96 -10.05
C GLY A 37 -6.87 5.48 -9.80
N TYR A 38 -6.40 5.51 -8.55
CA TYR A 38 -5.01 5.88 -8.29
C TYR A 38 -4.08 4.74 -8.68
N LYS A 39 -2.95 5.14 -9.25
CA LYS A 39 -1.85 4.25 -9.65
C LYS A 39 -0.53 4.94 -9.32
N GLY A 40 0.46 4.16 -8.92
CA GLY A 40 1.78 4.70 -8.60
C GLY A 40 2.81 3.60 -8.47
N VAL A 41 4.08 4.00 -8.46
CA VAL A 41 5.19 3.11 -8.14
C VAL A 41 5.85 3.61 -6.87
N ILE A 42 6.00 2.72 -5.89
CA ILE A 42 6.71 2.95 -4.63
C ILE A 42 8.12 2.38 -4.82
N GLN A 43 9.14 3.24 -4.78
CA GLN A 43 10.54 2.83 -4.98
C GLN A 43 11.16 2.38 -3.66
N ALA A 44 12.30 1.67 -3.71
CA ALA A 44 13.11 1.41 -2.51
C ALA A 44 13.41 2.72 -1.77
N GLY A 45 13.18 2.73 -0.45
CA GLY A 45 13.27 3.91 0.42
C GLY A 45 12.01 4.76 0.49
N ASP A 46 11.01 4.57 -0.39
CA ASP A 46 9.73 5.28 -0.32
C ASP A 46 8.75 4.62 0.65
N ALA A 47 7.80 5.43 1.12
CA ALA A 47 6.62 4.94 1.85
C ALA A 47 5.31 5.45 1.22
N GLN A 48 4.34 4.54 1.12
CA GLN A 48 2.95 4.86 0.82
C GLN A 48 2.09 4.72 2.08
N TRP A 49 1.28 5.73 2.36
CA TRP A 49 0.26 5.70 3.41
C TRP A 49 -1.13 5.80 2.78
N MET A 50 -1.91 4.73 2.86
CA MET A 50 -3.27 4.65 2.32
C MET A 50 -4.30 4.53 3.43
N THR A 51 -5.21 5.51 3.53
CA THR A 51 -6.38 5.47 4.42
C THR A 51 -7.55 4.79 3.70
N ALA A 52 -7.87 3.54 4.03
CA ALA A 52 -8.96 2.81 3.35
C ALA A 52 -10.36 3.36 3.66
N GLY A 53 -10.58 3.90 4.87
CA GLY A 53 -11.86 4.48 5.28
C GLY A 53 -13.03 3.53 5.03
N ARG A 54 -14.06 4.02 4.33
CA ARG A 54 -15.27 3.24 3.99
C ARG A 54 -15.04 2.00 3.13
N GLY A 55 -13.90 1.89 2.46
CA GLY A 55 -13.56 0.74 1.62
C GLY A 55 -12.73 1.13 0.40
N ILE A 56 -11.73 0.32 0.09
CA ILE A 56 -10.92 0.38 -1.13
C ILE A 56 -10.56 -1.04 -1.55
N GLN A 57 -10.57 -1.34 -2.85
CA GLN A 57 -9.85 -2.51 -3.38
C GLN A 57 -8.55 -2.03 -3.99
N HIS A 58 -7.45 -2.71 -3.70
CA HIS A 58 -6.14 -2.35 -4.22
C HIS A 58 -5.25 -3.57 -4.41
N GLU A 59 -4.18 -3.40 -5.17
CA GLU A 59 -3.11 -4.37 -5.33
C GLU A 59 -1.75 -3.67 -5.26
N GLU A 60 -0.76 -4.39 -4.74
CA GLU A 60 0.60 -3.92 -4.53
C GLU A 60 1.54 -5.05 -4.94
N ASN A 61 2.04 -5.02 -6.17
CA ASN A 61 2.92 -6.07 -6.69
C ASN A 61 4.19 -5.47 -7.28
N PRO A 62 5.34 -6.17 -7.22
CA PRO A 62 6.50 -5.76 -7.97
C PRO A 62 6.23 -5.85 -9.49
N PRO A 63 6.90 -5.02 -10.31
CA PRO A 63 6.85 -5.14 -11.77
C PRO A 63 7.16 -6.56 -12.26
N ALA A 64 6.62 -6.94 -13.42
CA ALA A 64 6.84 -8.26 -13.99
C ALA A 64 8.33 -8.60 -14.12
N GLY A 65 8.71 -9.81 -13.69
CA GLY A 65 10.09 -10.28 -13.72
C GLY A 65 11.00 -9.71 -12.62
N THR A 66 10.45 -8.96 -11.66
CA THR A 66 11.20 -8.42 -10.51
C THR A 66 10.66 -8.99 -9.20
N SER A 67 11.33 -8.70 -8.08
CA SER A 67 10.84 -8.97 -6.73
C SER A 67 10.99 -7.73 -5.85
N SER A 68 10.28 -7.70 -4.74
CA SER A 68 10.36 -6.62 -3.75
C SER A 68 10.54 -7.17 -2.35
N HIS A 69 11.24 -6.42 -1.50
CA HIS A 69 11.27 -6.64 -0.05
C HIS A 69 10.58 -5.46 0.62
N THR A 70 9.48 -5.72 1.33
CA THR A 70 8.61 -4.67 1.88
C THR A 70 8.26 -4.91 3.34
N LEU A 71 7.94 -3.82 4.04
CA LEU A 71 7.27 -3.83 5.32
C LEU A 71 5.88 -3.24 5.15
N GLN A 72 4.87 -3.88 5.74
CA GLN A 72 3.52 -3.34 5.79
C GLN A 72 2.95 -3.29 7.20
N LEU A 73 2.50 -2.11 7.61
CA LEU A 73 1.77 -1.89 8.86
C LEU A 73 0.31 -1.59 8.58
N TRP A 74 -0.59 -2.19 9.35
CA TRP A 74 -2.00 -1.86 9.34
C TRP A 74 -2.33 -1.08 10.61
N VAL A 75 -2.73 0.17 10.44
CA VAL A 75 -3.05 1.09 11.55
C VAL A 75 -4.57 1.17 11.66
N ASN A 76 -5.09 0.92 12.86
CA ASN A 76 -6.52 0.97 13.10
C ASN A 76 -7.03 2.41 13.04
N LEU A 77 -8.10 2.68 12.27
CA LEU A 77 -8.77 3.97 12.35
C LEU A 77 -9.66 4.05 13.61
N PRO A 78 -9.70 5.21 14.30
CA PRO A 78 -10.73 5.48 15.30
C PRO A 78 -12.14 5.30 14.72
N ALA A 79 -13.13 4.98 15.57
CA ALA A 79 -14.51 4.71 15.12
C ALA A 79 -15.05 5.79 14.17
N ALA A 80 -14.82 7.07 14.47
CA ALA A 80 -15.25 8.20 13.64
C ALA A 80 -14.59 8.24 12.23
N GLY A 81 -13.41 7.65 12.07
CA GLY A 81 -12.67 7.59 10.80
C GLY A 81 -13.01 6.37 9.94
N LYS A 82 -13.62 5.33 10.50
CA LYS A 82 -13.82 4.04 9.81
C LYS A 82 -14.69 4.11 8.56
N LEU A 83 -15.57 5.10 8.47
CA LEU A 83 -16.44 5.34 7.30
C LEU A 83 -16.08 6.62 6.54
N GLY A 84 -14.92 7.21 6.86
CA GLY A 84 -14.38 8.37 6.18
C GLY A 84 -14.07 8.13 4.71
N ALA A 85 -13.74 9.20 3.99
CA ALA A 85 -13.27 9.13 2.62
C ALA A 85 -11.87 8.52 2.53
N LEU A 86 -11.59 7.87 1.41
CA LEU A 86 -10.24 7.45 1.03
C LEU A 86 -9.29 8.65 1.03
N LYS A 87 -8.09 8.46 1.56
CA LYS A 87 -6.98 9.41 1.41
C LYS A 87 -5.73 8.61 1.06
N ALA A 88 -5.14 8.90 -0.10
CA ALA A 88 -3.82 8.39 -0.45
C ALA A 88 -2.80 9.50 -0.22
N ARG A 89 -1.72 9.20 0.50
CA ARG A 89 -0.56 10.07 0.65
C ARG A 89 0.67 9.26 0.27
N ARG A 90 1.41 9.76 -0.71
CA ARG A 90 2.78 9.30 -0.96
C ARG A 90 3.71 10.29 -0.29
N SER A 91 4.57 9.78 0.58
CA SER A 91 5.69 10.54 1.14
C SER A 91 6.91 10.16 0.32
N VAL A 92 7.43 11.11 -0.46
CA VAL A 92 8.77 11.01 -1.06
C VAL A 92 9.62 11.96 -0.23
N GLU A 93 10.30 11.45 0.78
CA GLU A 93 11.43 12.12 1.45
C GLU A 93 12.01 11.18 2.52
N MET A 94 13.19 10.63 2.25
CA MET A 94 14.18 10.35 3.29
C MET A 94 15.55 10.73 2.72
N VAL A 95 16.13 11.76 3.36
CA VAL A 95 17.44 12.43 3.18
C VAL A 95 18.45 11.71 2.30
#